data_AF-A0A2Z4MAW7-F1
#
_entry.id   AF-A0A2Z4MAW7-F1
#
_cell.length_a   1.000
_cell.length_b   1.000
_cell.length_c   1.000
_cell.angle_alpha   90.00
_cell.angle_beta   90.00
_cell.angle_gamma   90.00
#
_symmetry.space_group_name_H-M   'P 1'
#
loop_
_entity.id
_entity.type
_entity.pdbx_description
1 polymer ?
#
loop_
_entity_poly.entity_id
_entity_poly.type
_entity_poly.pdbx_seq_one_letter_code
_entity_poly.pdbx_strand_id
1 'polypeptide(L)'
;MKKLFIFCANGAIAIWFMILWLYKVLLSSDIPMSISSDEMKNMVLTLLVSTIVVLLYVKVTSNTTLFYFLVIPSFLWGFSMVESLIKGYHEYHTIITITGFISSIVILRICYLHARRLSKSS
;
A
#
# COMPACT_ATOMS: atom_id res chain seq x y z
N MET A 1 -21.65 15.66 7.62
CA MET A 1 -20.25 16.13 7.42
C MET A 1 -19.20 15.09 7.82
N LYS A 2 -19.17 14.55 9.05
CA LYS A 2 -18.16 13.56 9.49
C LYS A 2 -18.02 12.32 8.60
N LYS A 3 -19.14 11.73 8.13
CA LYS A 3 -19.13 10.56 7.23
C LYS A 3 -18.52 10.87 5.85
N LEU A 4 -18.82 12.04 5.30
CA LEU A 4 -18.25 12.49 4.02
C LEU A 4 -16.74 12.72 4.14
N PHE A 5 -16.28 13.36 5.23
CA PHE A 5 -14.86 13.57 5.48
C PHE A 5 -14.09 12.24 5.57
N ILE A 6 -14.65 11.25 6.27
CA ILE A 6 -14.06 9.90 6.36
C ILE A 6 -14.01 9.23 4.98
N PHE A 7 -15.06 9.35 4.17
CA PHE A 7 -15.08 8.82 2.81
C PHE A 7 -13.99 9.45 1.94
N CYS A 8 -13.87 10.78 1.96
CA CYS A 8 -12.81 11.49 1.23
C CYS A 8 -11.41 11.09 1.71
N ALA A 9 -11.20 10.95 3.03
CA ALA A 9 -9.93 10.47 3.58
C ALA A 9 -9.60 9.06 3.10
N ASN A 10 -10.57 8.14 3.09
CA ASN A 10 -10.38 6.78 2.57
C ASN A 10 -10.01 6.79 1.08
N GLY A 11 -10.69 7.61 0.28
CA GLY A 11 -10.37 7.80 -1.14
C GLY A 11 -8.97 8.36 -1.34
N ALA A 12 -8.57 9.39 -0.59
CA ALA A 12 -7.24 9.98 -0.66
C ALA A 12 -6.13 8.97 -0.30
N ILE A 13 -6.36 8.14 0.72
CA ILE A 13 -5.42 7.06 1.10
C ILE A 13 -5.30 6.05 -0.05
N ALA A 14 -6.40 5.60 -0.65
CA ALA A 14 -6.32 4.67 -1.78
C ALA A 14 -5.59 5.27 -2.99
N ILE A 15 -5.90 6.52 -3.34
CA ILE A 15 -5.23 7.24 -4.42
C ILE A 15 -3.73 7.36 -4.13
N TRP A 16 -3.35 7.66 -2.89
CA TRP A 16 -1.95 7.71 -2.49
C TRP A 16 -1.22 6.38 -2.72
N PHE A 17 -1.83 5.25 -2.33
CA PHE A 17 -1.24 3.92 -2.58
C PHE A 17 -1.16 3.57 -4.07
N MET A 18 -2.12 4.05 -4.89
CA MET A 18 -2.04 3.95 -6.36
C MET A 18 -0.88 4.79 -6.91
N ILE A 19 -0.69 6.02 -6.43
CA ILE A 19 0.41 6.90 -6.84
C ILE A 19 1.75 6.26 -6.49
N LEU A 20 1.90 5.70 -5.29
CA LEU A 20 3.12 4.98 -4.90
C LEU A 20 3.41 3.79 -5.83
N TRP A 21 2.38 3.03 -6.20
CA TRP A 21 2.55 1.94 -7.16
C TRP A 21 2.96 2.44 -8.55
N LEU A 22 2.31 3.49 -9.05
CA LEU A 22 2.66 4.13 -10.33
C LEU A 22 4.09 4.67 -10.32
N TYR A 23 4.50 5.32 -9.23
CA TYR A 23 5.86 5.85 -9.08
C TYR A 23 6.89 4.72 -9.13
N LYS A 24 6.64 3.58 -8.47
CA LYS A 24 7.47 2.39 -8.62
C LYS A 24 7.55 1.94 -10.08
N VAL A 25 6.42 1.91 -10.80
CA VAL A 25 6.41 1.49 -12.22
C VAL A 25 7.31 2.40 -13.06
N LEU A 26 7.26 3.72 -12.81
CA LEU A 26 8.14 4.70 -13.44
C LEU A 26 9.62 4.50 -13.08
N LEU A 27 9.94 4.22 -11.82
CA LEU A 27 11.33 3.89 -11.42
C LEU A 27 11.85 2.64 -12.14
N SER A 28 10.97 1.72 -12.49
CA SER A 28 11.31 0.48 -13.20
C SER A 28 11.14 0.54 -14.71
N SER A 29 10.83 1.70 -15.30
CA SER A 29 10.50 1.79 -16.73
C SER A 29 11.72 1.74 -17.65
N ASP A 30 12.89 2.09 -17.14
CA ASP A 30 14.11 2.14 -17.94
C ASP A 30 14.65 0.73 -18.20
N ILE A 31 15.10 0.47 -19.43
CA ILE A 31 15.75 -0.79 -19.83
C ILE A 31 17.21 -0.49 -20.23
N PRO A 32 18.22 -1.10 -19.58
CA PRO A 32 18.11 -2.00 -18.42
C PRO A 32 17.66 -1.25 -17.16
N MET A 33 16.89 -1.92 -16.29
CA MET A 33 16.40 -1.33 -15.03
C MET A 33 17.58 -0.85 -14.18
N SER A 34 17.72 0.46 -14.06
CA SER A 34 18.79 1.11 -13.30
C SER A 34 18.25 1.80 -12.05
N ILE A 35 17.45 1.09 -11.25
CA ILE A 35 17.05 1.61 -9.94
C ILE A 35 18.32 1.75 -9.09
N SER A 36 18.58 2.94 -8.57
CA SER A 36 19.68 3.17 -7.64
C SER A 36 19.34 2.68 -6.23
N SER A 37 20.35 2.43 -5.42
CA SER A 37 20.16 2.08 -4.00
C SER A 37 19.35 3.17 -3.26
N ASP A 38 19.58 4.44 -3.58
CA ASP A 38 18.95 5.54 -2.86
C ASP A 38 17.49 5.72 -3.25
N GLU A 39 17.13 5.53 -4.52
CA GLU A 39 15.72 5.48 -4.97
C GLU A 39 14.98 4.33 -4.30
N MET A 40 15.62 3.15 -4.18
CA MET A 40 15.05 2.01 -3.48
C MET A 40 14.82 2.30 -1.99
N LYS A 41 15.83 2.84 -1.28
CA LYS A 41 15.73 3.20 0.13
C LYS A 41 14.64 4.24 0.36
N ASN A 42 14.58 5.28 -0.48
CA ASN A 42 13.57 6.32 -0.40
C ASN A 42 12.17 5.74 -0.59
N MET A 43 11.99 4.90 -1.61
CA MET A 43 10.69 4.27 -1.87
C MET A 43 10.24 3.35 -0.74
N VAL A 44 11.14 2.52 -0.21
CA VAL A 44 10.88 1.65 0.94
C VAL A 44 10.51 2.47 2.18
N LEU A 45 11.27 3.53 2.47
CA LEU A 45 10.98 4.42 3.60
C LEU A 45 9.60 5.08 3.45
N THR A 46 9.27 5.59 2.25
CA THR A 46 7.96 6.19 1.97
C THR A 46 6.83 5.18 2.14
N LEU A 47 6.99 3.93 1.70
CA LEU A 47 6.02 2.86 1.91
C LEU A 47 5.82 2.57 3.40
N LEU A 48 6.90 2.46 4.18
CA LEU A 48 6.83 2.18 5.62
C LEU A 48 6.14 3.33 6.37
N VAL A 49 6.53 4.57 6.12
CA VAL A 49 5.91 5.75 6.75
C VAL A 49 4.43 5.84 6.38
N SER A 50 4.09 5.67 5.10
CA SER A 50 2.69 5.65 4.65
C SER A 50 1.87 4.55 5.33
N THR A 51 2.48 3.37 5.48
CA THR A 51 1.85 2.24 6.18
C THR A 51 1.56 2.59 7.62
N ILE A 52 2.53 3.12 8.36
CA ILE A 52 2.36 3.52 9.76
C ILE A 52 1.25 4.56 9.91
N VAL A 53 1.23 5.59 9.06
CA VAL A 53 0.20 6.63 9.08
C VAL A 53 -1.20 6.02 8.87
N VAL A 54 -1.36 5.11 7.90
CA VAL A 54 -2.64 4.45 7.66
C VAL A 54 -3.04 3.53 8.82
N LEU A 55 -2.09 2.81 9.42
CA LEU A 55 -2.37 1.98 10.59
C LEU A 55 -2.88 2.80 11.78
N LEU A 56 -2.31 3.99 12.01
CA LEU A 56 -2.81 4.93 13.02
C LEU A 56 -4.20 5.45 12.66
N TYR A 57 -4.41 5.82 11.40
CA TYR A 57 -5.71 6.26 10.89
C TYR A 57 -6.81 5.20 11.14
N VAL A 58 -6.54 3.93 10.80
CA VAL A 58 -7.50 2.82 10.98
C VAL A 58 -7.89 2.63 12.44
N LYS A 59 -6.94 2.80 13.38
CA LYS A 59 -7.23 2.67 14.82
C LYS A 59 -8.14 3.76 15.36
N VAL A 60 -8.06 4.97 14.80
CA VAL A 60 -8.82 6.14 15.29
C VAL A 60 -10.18 6.26 14.60
N THR A 61 -10.31 5.78 13.36
CA THR A 61 -11.58 5.84 12.61
C THR A 61 -12.51 4.68 13.00
N SER A 62 -13.81 4.95 13.13
CA SER A 62 -14.83 3.90 13.36
C SER A 62 -15.38 3.29 12.06
N ASN A 63 -14.76 3.60 10.92
CA ASN A 63 -15.25 3.22 9.60
C ASN A 63 -14.37 2.13 8.97
N THR A 64 -15.03 1.16 8.31
CA THR A 64 -14.38 -0.03 7.74
C THR A 64 -14.27 0.01 6.22
N THR A 65 -14.78 1.06 5.57
CA THR A 65 -14.86 1.14 4.10
C THR A 65 -13.50 1.28 3.43
N LEU A 66 -12.46 1.73 4.15
CA LEU A 66 -11.08 1.79 3.64
C LEU A 66 -10.60 0.44 3.09
N PHE A 67 -11.05 -0.67 3.70
CA PHE A 67 -10.74 -2.01 3.22
C PHE A 67 -11.04 -2.17 1.74
N TYR A 68 -12.25 -1.79 1.31
CA TYR A 68 -12.70 -1.94 -0.08
C TYR A 68 -11.90 -1.07 -1.05
N PHE A 69 -11.54 0.14 -0.63
CA PHE A 69 -10.73 1.05 -1.44
C PHE A 69 -9.31 0.53 -1.68
N LEU A 70 -8.73 -0.16 -0.69
CA LEU A 70 -7.35 -0.66 -0.77
C LEU A 70 -7.20 -2.00 -1.50
N VAL A 71 -8.29 -2.70 -1.82
CA VAL A 71 -8.24 -3.99 -2.53
C VAL A 71 -7.51 -3.85 -3.86
N ILE A 72 -7.87 -2.85 -4.67
CA ILE A 72 -7.27 -2.63 -6.00
C ILE A 72 -5.76 -2.34 -5.91
N PRO A 73 -5.28 -1.34 -5.13
CA PRO A 73 -3.85 -1.11 -4.94
C PRO A 73 -3.12 -2.36 -4.44
N SER A 74 -3.73 -3.11 -3.51
CA SER A 74 -3.11 -4.31 -2.94
C SER A 74 -2.89 -5.41 -3.98
N PHE A 75 -3.85 -5.61 -4.89
CA PHE A 75 -3.68 -6.54 -5.99
C PHE A 75 -2.55 -6.12 -6.94
N LEU A 76 -2.46 -4.83 -7.27
CA LEU A 76 -1.39 -4.32 -8.14
C LEU A 76 0.01 -4.53 -7.55
N TRP A 77 0.17 -4.29 -6.25
CA TRP A 77 1.40 -4.63 -5.53
C TRP A 77 1.69 -6.14 -5.55
N GLY A 78 0.66 -6.98 -5.37
CA GLY A 78 0.79 -8.43 -5.43
C GLY A 78 1.23 -8.94 -6.82
N PHE A 79 0.60 -8.45 -7.89
CA PHE A 79 0.99 -8.76 -9.25
C PHE A 79 2.43 -8.35 -9.54
N SER A 80 2.82 -7.14 -9.14
CA SER A 80 4.19 -6.65 -9.30
C SER A 80 5.23 -7.48 -8.54
N MET A 81 4.88 -7.98 -7.35
CA MET A 81 5.76 -8.87 -6.58
C MET A 81 5.93 -10.21 -7.32
N VAL A 82 4.83 -10.85 -7.73
CA VAL A 82 4.86 -12.12 -8.46
C VAL A 82 5.68 -11.98 -9.75
N GLU A 83 5.45 -10.91 -10.50
CA GLU A 83 6.19 -10.64 -11.73
C GLU A 83 7.70 -10.50 -11.47
N SER A 84 8.09 -9.78 -10.41
CA SER A 84 9.50 -9.61 -10.04
C SER A 84 10.18 -10.92 -9.68
N LEU A 85 9.47 -11.78 -8.94
CA LEU A 85 9.98 -13.09 -8.53
C LEU A 85 10.12 -14.06 -9.70
N ILE A 86 9.18 -14.05 -10.65
CA ILE A 86 9.21 -14.94 -11.82
C ILE A 86 10.26 -14.48 -12.84
N LYS A 87 10.32 -13.18 -13.13
CA LYS A 87 11.19 -12.63 -14.17
C LYS A 87 12.62 -12.37 -13.71
N GLY A 88 12.92 -12.52 -12.41
CA GLY A 88 14.24 -12.26 -11.87
C GLY A 88 14.67 -10.80 -12.05
N TYR A 89 13.75 -9.85 -11.85
CA TYR A 89 14.07 -8.42 -11.96
C TYR A 89 15.14 -8.00 -10.95
N HIS A 90 15.79 -6.87 -11.24
CA HIS A 90 16.84 -6.28 -10.40
C HIS A 90 16.45 -6.31 -8.91
N GLU A 91 17.37 -6.68 -8.04
CA GLU A 91 17.11 -6.96 -6.63
C GLU A 91 16.35 -5.83 -5.94
N TYR A 92 16.70 -4.58 -6.26
CA TYR A 92 16.05 -3.39 -5.72
C TYR A 92 14.57 -3.27 -6.11
N HIS A 93 14.21 -3.60 -7.35
CA HIS A 93 12.81 -3.65 -7.77
C HIS A 93 12.04 -4.73 -7.00
N THR A 94 12.66 -5.90 -6.81
CA THR A 94 12.10 -7.01 -6.04
C THR A 94 11.88 -6.63 -4.57
N ILE A 95 12.83 -5.94 -3.93
CA ILE A 95 12.69 -5.44 -2.55
C ILE A 95 11.52 -4.45 -2.43
N ILE A 96 11.41 -3.49 -3.36
CA ILE A 96 10.31 -2.50 -3.36
C ILE A 96 8.96 -3.20 -3.49
N THR A 97 8.82 -4.14 -4.43
CA THR A 97 7.55 -4.83 -4.69
C THR A 97 7.10 -5.73 -3.54
N ILE A 98 8.03 -6.48 -2.95
CA ILE A 98 7.77 -7.28 -1.74
C ILE A 98 7.33 -6.37 -0.60
N THR A 99 8.05 -5.27 -0.36
CA THR A 99 7.73 -4.32 0.71
C THR A 99 6.33 -3.73 0.51
N GLY A 100 6.01 -3.25 -0.70
CA GLY A 100 4.70 -2.68 -0.99
C GLY A 100 3.55 -3.69 -0.84
N PHE A 101 3.77 -4.95 -1.21
CA PHE A 101 2.79 -6.01 -0.99
C PHE A 101 2.61 -6.34 0.50
N ILE A 102 3.69 -6.48 1.27
CA ILE A 102 3.63 -6.72 2.71
C ILE A 102 2.89 -5.57 3.41
N SER A 103 3.24 -4.32 3.10
CA SER A 103 2.53 -3.13 3.59
C SER A 103 1.02 -3.21 3.33
N SER A 104 0.64 -3.56 2.10
CA SER A 104 -0.77 -3.70 1.70
C SER A 104 -1.50 -4.78 2.49
N ILE A 105 -0.90 -5.97 2.66
CA ILE A 105 -1.47 -7.07 3.43
C ILE A 105 -1.63 -6.72 4.91
N VAL A 106 -0.63 -6.05 5.50
CA VAL A 106 -0.68 -5.61 6.90
C VAL A 106 -1.84 -4.64 7.11
N ILE A 107 -2.02 -3.65 6.22
CA ILE A 107 -3.13 -2.70 6.32
C ILE A 107 -4.47 -3.42 6.17
N LEU A 108 -4.64 -4.27 5.15
CA LEU A 108 -5.88 -5.02 4.95
C LEU A 108 -6.24 -5.91 6.14
N ARG A 109 -5.24 -6.60 6.73
CA ARG A 109 -5.42 -7.41 7.94
C ARG A 109 -5.89 -6.56 9.12
N ILE A 110 -5.28 -5.40 9.35
CA ILE A 110 -5.66 -4.52 10.45
C ILE A 110 -7.05 -3.92 10.23
N CYS A 111 -7.39 -3.50 9.00
CA CYS A 111 -8.74 -3.07 8.64
C CYS A 111 -9.78 -4.17 8.94
N TYR A 112 -9.50 -5.42 8.57
CA TYR A 112 -10.39 -6.55 8.83
C TYR A 112 -10.56 -6.82 10.34
N LEU A 113 -9.45 -6.85 11.10
CA LEU A 113 -9.50 -7.07 12.55
C LEU A 113 -10.26 -5.95 13.26
N HIS A 114 -10.08 -4.70 12.80
CA HIS A 114 -10.79 -3.55 13.34
C HIS A 114 -12.30 -3.62 13.05
N ALA A 115 -12.67 -3.97 11.82
CA ALA A 115 -14.07 -4.19 11.46
C ALA A 115 -14.74 -5.26 12.33
N ARG A 116 -14.04 -6.37 12.58
CA ARG A 116 -14.51 -7.45 13.46
C ARG A 116 -14.66 -7.02 14.93
N ARG A 117 -13.83 -6.08 15.41
CA ARG A 117 -13.97 -5.54 16.78
C ARG A 117 -15.21 -4.67 16.89
N LEU A 118 -15.42 -3.78 15.93
CA LEU A 118 -16.58 -2.88 15.89
C LEU A 118 -17.90 -3.65 15.80
N SER A 119 -17.95 -4.76 15.06
CA SER A 119 -19.16 -5.59 14.96
C SER A 119 -19.50 -6.34 16.25
N LYS A 120 -18.55 -6.51 17.18
CA LYS A 120 -18.79 -7.17 18.48
C LYS A 120 -19.18 -6.19 19.59
N SER A 121 -18.93 -4.89 19.41
CA SER A 121 -19.25 -3.84 20.38
C SER A 121 -20.59 -3.13 20.11
N SER A 122 -21.24 -3.46 18.99
CA SER A 122 -22.59 -2.99 18.61
C SER A 122 -23.64 -4.02 19.01
#